data_AF-A0A8S3TCB6-F1
#
_entry.id   AF-A0A8S3TCB6-F1
#
_cell.length_a   1.000
_cell.length_b   1.000
_cell.length_c   1.000
_cell.angle_alpha   90.00
_cell.angle_beta   90.00
_cell.angle_gamma   90.00
#
_symmetry.space_group_name_H-M   'P 1'
#
loop_
_entity.id
_entity.type
_entity.pdbx_description
1 polymer ?
#
loop_
_entity_poly.entity_id
_entity_poly.type
_entity_poly.pdbx_seq_one_letter_code
_entity_poly.pdbx_strand_id
1 'polypeptide(L)'
;MCWKGAWLRGKGFPIECPGHEECTANLYRAAALSEYELGKEMGNQIGLQKCLVRYVTTDGDGRSAKGIEEALAAVEPMWKVERLADHVHLGQSQFRASLRAQYSPGMFHGKTKEENKQLKTVFSKDLKCRCSMILKKLMEKYDKNINEISKDLPKVLDATLRCYDGDCTQCPEYSIVCKGDDALNWWSRSQYLSTYQITALQMDKTDKFLLQEILKMQLTTSAIESMKFLTIQTQECTH
;
A
#
# COMPACT_ATOMS: atom_id res chain seq x y z
N MET A 1 -28.25 -7.29 8.92
CA MET A 1 -28.29 -8.43 9.87
C MET A 1 -29.59 -8.33 10.67
N CYS A 2 -30.43 -9.38 10.72
CA CYS A 2 -31.71 -9.32 11.45
C CYS A 2 -31.53 -9.69 12.94
N TRP A 3 -31.81 -8.74 13.84
CA TRP A 3 -31.67 -8.91 15.28
C TRP A 3 -32.63 -9.96 15.85
N LYS A 4 -33.91 -9.93 15.44
CA LYS A 4 -34.93 -10.91 15.84
C LYS A 4 -34.51 -12.33 15.43
N GLY A 5 -33.95 -12.47 14.23
CA GLY A 5 -33.39 -13.73 13.76
C GLY A 5 -32.18 -14.21 14.56
N ALA A 6 -31.33 -13.31 15.04
CA ALA A 6 -30.22 -13.69 15.93
C ALA A 6 -30.73 -14.17 17.30
N TRP A 7 -31.72 -13.46 17.86
CA TRP A 7 -32.33 -13.78 19.14
C TRP A 7 -33.05 -15.13 19.15
N LEU A 8 -33.89 -15.40 18.13
CA LEU A 8 -34.62 -16.67 17.99
C LEU A 8 -33.68 -17.89 17.86
N ARG A 9 -32.56 -17.77 17.13
CA ARG A 9 -31.54 -18.83 17.09
C ARG A 9 -30.86 -19.05 18.44
N GLY A 10 -30.60 -17.99 19.19
CA GLY A 10 -30.07 -18.07 20.55
C GLY A 10 -31.02 -18.78 21.53
N LYS A 11 -32.32 -18.87 21.20
CA LYS A 11 -33.34 -19.63 21.92
C LYS A 11 -33.52 -21.06 21.40
N GLY A 12 -32.72 -21.51 20.43
CA GLY A 12 -32.75 -22.86 19.88
C GLY A 12 -33.76 -23.07 18.75
N PHE A 13 -34.40 -22.02 18.24
CA PHE A 13 -35.32 -22.15 17.11
C PHE A 13 -34.55 -22.29 15.78
N PRO A 14 -34.89 -23.26 14.92
CA PRO A 14 -34.25 -23.49 13.63
C PRO A 14 -34.78 -22.52 12.58
N ILE A 15 -34.43 -21.24 12.71
CA ILE A 15 -34.89 -20.18 11.81
C ILE A 15 -33.77 -19.66 10.89
N GLU A 16 -34.08 -19.58 9.60
CA GLU A 16 -33.22 -19.01 8.57
C GLU A 16 -33.64 -17.57 8.24
N CYS A 17 -32.65 -16.75 7.87
CA CYS A 17 -32.87 -15.39 7.37
C CYS A 17 -32.30 -15.34 5.95
N PRO A 18 -32.99 -14.73 4.97
CA PRO A 18 -34.34 -14.16 5.05
C PRO A 18 -35.44 -15.24 5.15
N GLY A 19 -36.65 -14.88 5.63
CA GLY A 19 -37.82 -15.78 5.53
C GLY A 19 -38.66 -16.01 6.79
N HIS A 20 -38.37 -15.38 7.92
CA HIS A 20 -39.23 -15.43 9.12
C HIS A 20 -40.06 -14.14 9.31
N GLU A 21 -41.10 -14.21 10.13
CA GLU A 21 -41.95 -13.06 10.45
C GLU A 21 -41.13 -11.90 11.05
N GLU A 22 -41.31 -10.70 10.52
CA GLU A 22 -40.51 -9.49 10.82
C GLU A 22 -39.00 -9.64 10.55
N CYS A 23 -38.61 -10.47 9.57
CA CYS A 23 -37.21 -10.54 9.16
C CYS A 23 -36.79 -9.25 8.44
N THR A 24 -35.80 -8.56 9.00
CA THR A 24 -35.17 -7.36 8.40
C THR A 24 -33.93 -7.69 7.57
N ALA A 25 -33.57 -8.97 7.43
CA ALA A 25 -32.48 -9.38 6.55
C ALA A 25 -33.00 -9.51 5.11
N ASN A 26 -32.29 -8.91 4.17
CA ASN A 26 -32.52 -9.03 2.74
C ASN A 26 -31.60 -10.06 2.07
N LEU A 27 -30.58 -10.54 2.79
CA LEU A 27 -29.61 -11.52 2.30
C LEU A 27 -29.46 -12.67 3.29
N TYR A 28 -29.11 -13.83 2.74
CA TYR A 28 -28.78 -15.02 3.54
C TYR A 28 -27.55 -14.76 4.40
N ARG A 29 -27.47 -15.41 5.58
CA ARG A 29 -26.40 -15.15 6.56
C ARG A 29 -24.99 -15.37 6.02
N ALA A 30 -24.81 -16.37 5.15
CA ALA A 30 -23.53 -16.65 4.49
C ALA A 30 -23.53 -16.19 3.02
N ALA A 31 -24.47 -15.32 2.62
CA ALA A 31 -24.42 -14.73 1.29
C ALA A 31 -23.13 -13.93 1.17
N ALA A 32 -22.39 -14.16 0.09
CA ALA A 32 -21.25 -13.34 -0.24
C ALA A 32 -21.73 -11.90 -0.48
N LEU A 33 -21.16 -10.95 0.26
CA LEU A 33 -21.35 -9.54 -0.03
C LEU A 33 -20.54 -9.21 -1.28
N SER A 34 -21.22 -8.89 -2.38
CA SER A 34 -20.55 -8.46 -3.60
C SER A 34 -20.14 -7.00 -3.44
N GLU A 35 -18.83 -6.72 -3.36
CA GLU A 35 -18.30 -5.36 -3.35
C GLU A 35 -18.75 -4.55 -4.57
N TYR A 36 -18.95 -5.23 -5.71
CA TYR A 36 -19.49 -4.61 -6.92
C TYR A 36 -20.94 -4.14 -6.72
N GLU A 37 -21.82 -4.98 -6.16
CA GLU A 37 -23.22 -4.60 -5.91
C GLU A 37 -23.31 -3.48 -4.88
N LEU A 38 -22.48 -3.53 -3.84
CA LEU A 38 -22.37 -2.45 -2.86
C LEU A 38 -21.92 -1.14 -3.53
N GLY A 39 -20.90 -1.20 -4.38
CA GLY A 39 -20.44 -0.04 -5.14
C GLY A 39 -21.52 0.52 -6.08
N LYS A 40 -22.26 -0.36 -6.76
CA LYS A 40 -23.36 0.02 -7.66
C LYS A 40 -24.50 0.71 -6.91
N GLU A 41 -24.91 0.19 -5.76
CA GLU A 41 -25.93 0.82 -4.93
C GLU A 41 -25.48 2.19 -4.41
N MET A 42 -24.23 2.32 -3.95
CA MET A 42 -23.66 3.61 -3.57
C MET A 42 -23.66 4.59 -4.75
N GLY A 43 -23.22 4.16 -5.93
CA GLY A 43 -23.21 4.98 -7.14
C GLY A 43 -24.61 5.45 -7.54
N ASN A 44 -25.63 4.59 -7.43
CA ASN A 44 -27.03 4.95 -7.69
C ASN A 44 -27.50 6.06 -6.74
N GLN A 45 -27.24 5.92 -5.44
CA GLN A 45 -27.63 6.92 -4.44
C GLN A 45 -26.93 8.26 -4.65
N ILE A 46 -25.65 8.24 -5.03
CA ILE A 46 -24.90 9.46 -5.35
C ILE A 46 -25.44 10.11 -6.63
N GLY A 47 -25.74 9.31 -7.66
CA GLY A 47 -26.33 9.78 -8.91
C GLY A 47 -27.70 10.44 -8.71
N LEU A 48 -28.54 9.91 -7.81
CA LEU A 48 -29.81 10.53 -7.41
C LEU A 48 -29.64 11.95 -6.83
N GLN A 49 -28.50 12.21 -6.18
CA GLN A 49 -28.15 13.53 -5.65
C GLN A 49 -27.54 14.47 -6.71
N LYS A 50 -27.49 14.05 -7.98
CA LYS A 50 -26.83 14.78 -9.09
C LYS A 50 -25.36 15.08 -8.81
N CYS A 51 -24.69 14.18 -8.08
CA CYS A 51 -23.27 14.25 -7.81
C CYS A 51 -22.53 13.23 -8.68
N LEU A 52 -21.35 13.59 -9.16
CA LEU A 52 -20.49 12.72 -9.96
C LEU A 52 -19.17 12.49 -9.22
N VAL A 53 -18.79 11.21 -9.10
CA VAL A 53 -17.54 10.82 -8.43
C VAL A 53 -16.47 10.61 -9.47
N ARG A 54 -15.40 11.40 -9.46
CA ARG A 54 -14.28 11.20 -10.39
C ARG A 54 -13.29 10.13 -9.90
N TYR A 55 -13.06 10.05 -8.60
CA TYR A 55 -12.03 9.21 -8.00
C TYR A 55 -12.57 8.39 -6.83
N VAL A 56 -12.19 7.11 -6.77
CA VAL A 56 -12.54 6.19 -5.67
C VAL A 56 -11.29 5.50 -5.17
N THR A 57 -11.06 5.51 -3.87
CA THR A 57 -9.94 4.80 -3.22
C THR A 57 -10.46 3.54 -2.54
N THR A 58 -9.87 2.37 -2.85
CA THR A 58 -10.26 1.08 -2.25
C THR A 58 -9.03 0.35 -1.70
N ASP A 59 -9.23 -0.47 -0.66
CA ASP A 59 -8.19 -1.20 0.10
C ASP A 59 -7.76 -2.54 -0.54
N GLY A 60 -8.13 -2.78 -1.79
CA GLY A 60 -7.82 -4.04 -2.48
C GLY A 60 -8.50 -4.16 -3.83
N ASP A 61 -9.58 -4.95 -3.88
CA ASP A 61 -10.33 -5.24 -5.11
C ASP A 61 -10.97 -3.95 -5.66
N GLY A 62 -10.96 -3.82 -6.99
CA GLY A 62 -11.50 -2.67 -7.71
C GLY A 62 -12.98 -2.82 -8.06
N ARG A 63 -13.62 -3.90 -7.60
CA ARG A 63 -15.02 -4.23 -7.91
C ARG A 63 -15.99 -3.16 -7.45
N SER A 64 -15.79 -2.58 -6.26
CA SER A 64 -16.62 -1.48 -5.77
C SER A 64 -16.51 -0.24 -6.66
N ALA A 65 -15.29 0.14 -7.07
CA ALA A 65 -15.09 1.26 -8.00
C ALA A 65 -15.77 1.01 -9.36
N LYS A 66 -15.72 -0.23 -9.88
CA LYS A 66 -16.44 -0.62 -11.11
C LYS A 66 -17.97 -0.53 -10.94
N GLY A 67 -18.49 -0.94 -9.79
CA GLY A 67 -19.92 -0.81 -9.50
C GLY A 67 -20.37 0.65 -9.51
N ILE A 68 -19.59 1.53 -8.88
CA ILE A 68 -19.85 2.98 -8.88
C ILE A 68 -19.78 3.55 -10.30
N GLU A 69 -18.78 3.14 -11.10
CA GLU A 69 -18.64 3.55 -12.50
C GLU A 69 -19.88 3.21 -13.32
N GLU A 70 -20.36 1.97 -13.24
CA GLU A 70 -21.53 1.53 -13.99
C GLU A 70 -22.80 2.28 -13.58
N ALA A 71 -23.01 2.50 -12.29
CA ALA A 71 -24.15 3.26 -11.80
C ALA A 71 -24.14 4.72 -12.28
N LEU A 72 -22.97 5.38 -12.27
CA LEU A 72 -22.85 6.76 -12.72
C LEU A 72 -22.91 6.88 -14.25
N ALA A 73 -22.46 5.88 -15.00
CA ALA A 73 -22.59 5.84 -16.45
C ALA A 73 -24.06 5.82 -16.91
N ALA A 74 -24.99 5.33 -16.08
CA ALA A 74 -26.42 5.41 -16.36
C ALA A 74 -26.97 6.86 -16.28
N VAL A 75 -26.29 7.75 -15.52
CA VAL A 75 -26.65 9.17 -15.40
C VAL A 75 -25.89 10.01 -16.41
N GLU A 76 -24.58 9.78 -16.56
CA GLU A 76 -23.68 10.51 -17.46
C GLU A 76 -22.78 9.49 -18.21
N PRO A 77 -23.15 9.06 -19.43
CA PRO A 77 -22.51 7.93 -20.12
C PRO A 77 -21.02 8.07 -20.41
N MET A 78 -20.51 9.30 -20.51
CA MET A 78 -19.08 9.56 -20.73
C MET A 78 -18.29 9.74 -19.43
N TRP A 79 -18.94 9.66 -18.27
CA TRP A 79 -18.28 9.83 -17.00
C TRP A 79 -17.49 8.58 -16.62
N LYS A 80 -16.19 8.75 -16.40
CA LYS A 80 -15.28 7.68 -15.99
C LYS A 80 -14.88 7.85 -14.54
N VAL A 81 -15.04 6.78 -13.76
CA VAL A 81 -14.56 6.72 -12.38
C VAL A 81 -13.17 6.10 -12.38
N GLU A 82 -12.20 6.84 -11.85
CA GLU A 82 -10.82 6.36 -11.73
C GLU A 82 -10.58 5.80 -10.34
N ARG A 83 -10.08 4.55 -10.29
CA ARG A 83 -9.65 3.95 -9.03
C ARG A 83 -8.26 4.45 -8.64
N LEU A 84 -8.13 4.95 -7.42
CA LEU A 84 -6.86 5.27 -6.79
C LEU A 84 -6.47 4.16 -5.82
N ALA A 85 -5.17 3.96 -5.65
CA ALA A 85 -4.64 3.03 -4.66
C ALA A 85 -4.57 3.71 -3.29
N ASP A 86 -4.96 3.00 -2.24
CA ASP A 86 -4.64 3.44 -0.89
C ASP A 86 -3.15 3.19 -0.60
N HIS A 87 -2.41 4.29 -0.39
CA HIS A 87 -1.00 4.29 -0.03
C HIS A 87 -0.67 3.46 1.23
N VAL A 88 -1.57 3.40 2.23
CA VAL A 88 -1.34 2.61 3.46
C VAL A 88 -1.35 1.12 3.11
N HIS A 89 -2.33 0.70 2.31
CA HIS A 89 -2.46 -0.69 1.85
C HIS A 89 -1.37 -1.07 0.86
N LEU A 90 -0.91 -0.15 0.02
CA LEU A 90 0.23 -0.36 -0.87
C LEU A 90 1.52 -0.59 -0.06
N GLY A 91 1.80 0.25 0.93
CA GLY A 91 2.93 0.07 1.84
C GLY A 91 2.84 -1.24 2.63
N GLN A 92 1.65 -1.62 3.08
CA GLN A 92 1.44 -2.91 3.75
C GLN A 92 1.66 -4.10 2.82
N SER A 93 1.30 -3.96 1.55
CA SER A 93 1.53 -4.98 0.52
C SER A 93 3.02 -5.11 0.19
N GLN A 94 3.75 -4.01 0.12
CA GLN A 94 5.21 -4.00 -0.04
C GLN A 94 5.91 -4.69 1.14
N PHE A 95 5.51 -4.36 2.38
CA PHE A 95 6.02 -5.03 3.59
C PHE A 95 5.81 -6.56 3.50
N ARG A 96 4.60 -7.01 3.13
CA ARG A 96 4.28 -8.43 2.98
C ARG A 96 5.08 -9.09 1.84
N ALA A 97 5.30 -8.38 0.74
CA ALA A 97 6.11 -8.88 -0.37
C ALA A 97 7.56 -9.11 0.07
N SER A 98 8.20 -8.13 0.72
CA SER A 98 9.55 -8.26 1.27
C SER A 98 9.65 -9.38 2.31
N LEU A 99 8.64 -9.50 3.19
CA LEU A 99 8.65 -10.55 4.21
C LEU A 99 8.54 -11.97 3.61
N ARG A 100 7.91 -12.12 2.44
CA ARG A 100 7.79 -13.40 1.72
C ARG A 100 8.93 -13.68 0.75
N ALA A 101 9.67 -12.65 0.32
CA ALA A 101 10.77 -12.79 -0.62
C ALA A 101 11.81 -13.79 -0.13
N GLN A 102 12.28 -14.67 -1.00
CA GLN A 102 13.31 -15.66 -0.66
C GLN A 102 14.70 -15.07 -0.86
N TYR A 103 15.11 -14.19 0.05
CA TYR A 103 16.47 -13.67 0.08
C TYR A 103 17.48 -14.78 0.38
N SER A 104 18.72 -14.56 -0.06
CA SER A 104 19.83 -15.46 0.19
C SER A 104 20.07 -15.63 1.70
N PRO A 105 20.54 -16.82 2.16
CA PRO A 105 20.83 -17.04 3.57
C PRO A 105 21.88 -16.08 4.15
N GLY A 106 22.76 -15.55 3.29
CA GLY A 106 23.85 -14.65 3.67
C GLY A 106 23.48 -13.18 3.70
N MET A 107 22.33 -12.78 3.13
CA MET A 107 21.96 -11.35 3.01
C MET A 107 21.98 -10.60 4.35
N PHE A 108 21.55 -11.27 5.42
CA PHE A 108 21.47 -10.72 6.77
C PHE A 108 22.56 -11.35 7.66
N HIS A 109 23.04 -10.59 8.64
CA HIS A 109 24.13 -10.99 9.54
C HIS A 109 23.68 -11.78 10.78
N GLY A 110 22.47 -12.35 10.77
CA GLY A 110 21.96 -13.15 11.89
C GLY A 110 22.70 -14.48 11.99
N LYS A 111 23.03 -14.89 13.22
CA LYS A 111 23.72 -16.16 13.50
C LYS A 111 22.75 -17.34 13.51
N THR A 112 21.49 -17.08 13.84
CA THR A 112 20.42 -18.09 13.86
C THR A 112 19.35 -17.80 12.81
N LYS A 113 18.51 -18.81 12.51
CA LYS A 113 17.37 -18.64 11.59
C LYS A 113 16.35 -17.64 12.14
N GLU A 114 16.11 -17.68 13.44
CA GLU A 114 15.19 -16.79 14.16
C GLU A 114 15.68 -15.34 14.13
N GLU A 115 16.98 -15.11 14.37
CA GLU A 115 17.59 -13.78 14.23
C GLU A 115 17.45 -13.26 12.81
N ASN A 116 17.77 -14.08 11.79
CA ASN A 116 17.61 -13.67 10.39
C ASN A 116 16.15 -13.36 10.04
N LYS A 117 15.19 -14.11 10.57
CA LYS A 117 13.76 -13.82 10.42
C LYS A 117 13.37 -12.48 11.05
N GLN A 118 13.95 -12.15 12.20
CA GLN A 118 13.75 -10.86 12.87
C GLN A 118 14.35 -9.72 12.05
N LEU A 119 15.61 -9.84 11.61
CA LEU A 119 16.29 -8.83 10.78
C LEU A 119 15.54 -8.61 9.47
N LYS A 120 15.07 -9.66 8.81
CA LYS A 120 14.22 -9.55 7.61
C LYS A 120 12.91 -8.81 7.89
N THR A 121 12.29 -9.05 9.04
CA THR A 121 11.05 -8.36 9.44
C THR A 121 11.31 -6.87 9.65
N VAL A 122 12.41 -6.53 10.33
CA VAL A 122 12.85 -5.14 10.56
C VAL A 122 13.18 -4.45 9.23
N PHE A 123 13.96 -5.10 8.36
CA PHE A 123 14.28 -4.59 7.02
C PHE A 123 13.02 -4.36 6.18
N SER A 124 12.03 -5.25 6.25
CA SER A 124 10.77 -5.08 5.52
C SER A 124 9.98 -3.86 6.01
N LYS A 125 10.03 -3.54 7.31
CA LYS A 125 9.45 -2.30 7.87
C LYS A 125 10.21 -1.08 7.39
N ASP A 126 11.54 -1.13 7.42
CA ASP A 126 12.41 -0.08 6.90
C ASP A 126 12.08 0.25 5.44
N LEU A 127 12.02 -0.77 4.58
CA LEU A 127 11.74 -0.63 3.16
C LEU A 127 10.40 0.10 2.91
N LYS A 128 9.36 -0.30 3.64
CA LYS A 128 8.04 0.35 3.61
C LYS A 128 8.16 1.83 3.99
N CYS A 129 8.76 2.13 5.13
CA CYS A 129 8.88 3.50 5.63
C CYS A 129 9.76 4.37 4.72
N ARG A 130 10.90 3.85 4.24
CA ARG A 130 11.79 4.54 3.32
C ARG A 130 11.05 4.93 2.03
N CYS A 131 10.32 4.00 1.42
CA CYS A 131 9.55 4.29 0.21
C CYS A 131 8.48 5.37 0.45
N SER A 132 7.74 5.28 1.56
CA SER A 132 6.78 6.34 1.94
C SER A 132 7.45 7.70 2.10
N MET A 133 8.62 7.76 2.72
CA MET A 133 9.38 9.01 2.89
C MET A 133 9.91 9.56 1.55
N ILE A 134 10.43 8.70 0.67
CA ILE A 134 10.89 9.08 -0.67
C ILE A 134 9.74 9.71 -1.45
N LEU A 135 8.58 9.04 -1.49
CA LEU A 135 7.39 9.55 -2.18
C LEU A 135 6.94 10.89 -1.61
N LYS A 136 6.87 11.02 -0.28
CA LYS A 136 6.54 12.30 0.37
C LYS A 136 7.48 13.42 -0.09
N LYS A 137 8.78 13.17 -0.03
CA LYS A 137 9.80 14.17 -0.37
C LYS A 137 9.84 14.51 -1.86
N LEU A 138 9.55 13.55 -2.74
CA LEU A 138 9.41 13.81 -4.17
C LEU A 138 8.17 14.67 -4.46
N MET A 139 7.04 14.37 -3.83
CA MET A 139 5.82 15.18 -3.94
C MET A 139 6.04 16.60 -3.43
N GLU A 140 6.77 16.78 -2.32
CA GLU A 140 7.18 18.09 -1.81
C GLU A 140 8.14 18.81 -2.77
N LYS A 141 9.19 18.13 -3.25
CA LYS A 141 10.24 18.70 -4.13
C LYS A 141 9.67 19.23 -5.44
N TYR A 142 8.70 18.53 -6.01
CA TYR A 142 8.14 18.81 -7.33
C TYR A 142 6.74 19.41 -7.29
N ASP A 143 6.27 19.86 -6.12
CA ASP A 143 4.92 20.40 -5.92
C ASP A 143 3.83 19.52 -6.56
N LYS A 144 3.93 18.21 -6.31
CA LYS A 144 3.05 17.15 -6.84
C LYS A 144 3.00 17.07 -8.38
N ASN A 145 3.97 17.65 -9.09
CA ASN A 145 4.10 17.49 -10.54
C ASN A 145 4.60 16.08 -10.89
N ILE A 146 3.65 15.19 -11.19
CA ILE A 146 3.90 13.79 -11.49
C ILE A 146 4.88 13.62 -12.67
N ASN A 147 4.82 14.47 -13.70
CA ASN A 147 5.70 14.37 -14.85
C ASN A 147 7.17 14.57 -14.49
N GLU A 148 7.46 15.55 -13.61
CA GLU A 148 8.83 15.78 -13.14
C GLU A 148 9.29 14.67 -12.19
N ILE A 149 8.41 14.21 -11.30
CA ILE A 149 8.68 13.07 -10.41
C ILE A 149 9.06 11.83 -11.24
N SER A 150 8.29 11.53 -12.28
CA SER A 150 8.50 10.36 -13.15
C SER A 150 9.83 10.39 -13.90
N LYS A 151 10.40 11.56 -14.19
CA LYS A 151 11.72 11.69 -14.83
C LYS A 151 12.85 11.26 -13.88
N ASP A 152 12.74 11.61 -12.60
CA ASP A 152 13.76 11.33 -11.60
C ASP A 152 13.61 9.95 -10.95
N LEU A 153 12.40 9.40 -10.93
CA LEU A 153 12.08 8.17 -10.22
C LEU A 153 12.99 6.97 -10.55
N PRO A 154 13.39 6.71 -11.81
CA PRO A 154 14.33 5.63 -12.12
C PRO A 154 15.68 5.80 -11.43
N LYS A 155 16.18 7.04 -11.33
CA LYS A 155 17.45 7.36 -10.66
C LYS A 155 17.33 7.24 -9.15
N VAL A 156 16.19 7.67 -8.59
CA VAL A 156 15.89 7.51 -7.16
C VAL A 156 15.82 6.03 -6.79
N LEU A 157 15.22 5.20 -7.64
CA LEU A 157 15.15 3.76 -7.45
C LEU A 157 16.54 3.12 -7.49
N ASP A 158 17.37 3.47 -8.48
CA ASP A 158 18.76 2.97 -8.59
C ASP A 158 19.59 3.39 -7.37
N ALA A 159 19.56 4.66 -6.99
CA ALA A 159 20.26 5.17 -5.81
C ALA A 159 19.79 4.51 -4.51
N THR A 160 18.49 4.22 -4.38
CA THR A 160 17.95 3.52 -3.20
C THR A 160 18.46 2.08 -3.14
N LEU A 161 18.46 1.36 -4.27
CA LEU A 161 18.97 -0.01 -4.35
C LEU A 161 20.47 -0.06 -4.03
N ARG A 162 21.28 0.82 -4.65
CA ARG A 162 22.71 0.96 -4.39
C ARG A 162 23.01 1.29 -2.94
N CYS A 163 22.23 2.19 -2.34
CA CYS A 163 22.39 2.56 -0.94
C CYS A 163 22.22 1.35 -0.01
N TYR A 164 21.25 0.47 -0.28
CA TYR A 164 21.09 -0.79 0.46
C TYR A 164 22.21 -1.80 0.18
N ASP A 165 22.90 -1.68 -0.95
CA ASP A 165 24.10 -2.44 -1.31
C ASP A 165 25.38 -1.86 -0.69
N GLY A 166 25.27 -0.77 0.06
CA GLY A 166 26.40 -0.07 0.67
C GLY A 166 27.02 1.02 -0.23
N ASP A 167 26.64 1.11 -1.50
CA ASP A 167 27.07 2.17 -2.41
C ASP A 167 26.21 3.43 -2.21
N CYS A 168 26.75 4.40 -1.47
CA CYS A 168 26.09 5.67 -1.20
C CYS A 168 26.46 6.80 -2.18
N THR A 169 27.21 6.51 -3.26
CA THR A 169 27.75 7.54 -4.17
C THR A 169 26.68 8.41 -4.84
N GLN A 170 25.49 7.84 -5.10
CA GLN A 170 24.36 8.57 -5.69
C GLN A 170 23.41 9.20 -4.66
N CYS A 171 23.61 8.95 -3.37
CA CYS A 171 22.71 9.46 -2.34
C CYS A 171 22.60 11.00 -2.31
N PRO A 172 23.68 11.78 -2.46
CA PRO A 172 23.59 13.25 -2.43
C PRO A 172 22.60 13.84 -3.43
N GLU A 173 22.46 13.20 -4.59
CA GLU A 173 21.64 13.70 -5.70
C GLU A 173 20.27 13.02 -5.77
N TYR A 174 20.22 11.70 -5.56
CA TYR A 174 19.05 10.89 -5.92
C TYR A 174 18.43 10.08 -4.78
N SER A 175 19.04 9.98 -3.59
CA SER A 175 18.38 9.24 -2.49
C SER A 175 17.15 9.97 -1.95
N ILE A 176 17.10 11.30 -2.06
CA ILE A 176 16.04 12.19 -1.58
C ILE A 176 15.88 12.21 -0.03
N VAL A 177 16.19 11.12 0.66
CA VAL A 177 15.96 10.93 2.11
C VAL A 177 17.23 10.78 2.94
N CYS A 178 18.41 10.64 2.31
CA CYS A 178 19.71 10.67 2.97
C CYS A 178 20.78 11.31 2.07
N LYS A 179 21.92 11.70 2.65
CA LYS A 179 23.03 12.32 1.91
C LYS A 179 24.14 11.33 1.56
N GLY A 180 24.23 10.21 2.28
CA GLY A 180 25.21 9.17 2.00
C GLY A 180 26.61 9.42 2.56
N ASP A 181 26.81 10.46 3.37
CA ASP A 181 28.02 10.64 4.18
C ASP A 181 27.99 9.77 5.46
N ASP A 182 29.13 9.62 6.14
CA ASP A 182 29.26 8.73 7.31
C ASP A 182 28.29 9.06 8.45
N ALA A 183 27.90 10.33 8.61
CA ALA A 183 26.99 10.77 9.65
C ALA A 183 25.52 10.72 9.22
N LEU A 184 25.23 10.88 7.92
CA LEU A 184 23.90 11.10 7.33
C LEU A 184 23.57 10.11 6.20
N ASN A 185 24.12 8.90 6.25
CA ASN A 185 23.69 7.78 5.41
C ASN A 185 22.38 7.16 5.92
N TRP A 186 21.80 6.25 5.13
CA TRP A 186 20.53 5.64 5.50
C TRP A 186 20.64 4.67 6.68
N TRP A 187 21.78 3.98 6.81
CA TRP A 187 22.02 2.99 7.86
C TRP A 187 22.00 3.62 9.26
N SER A 188 22.59 4.80 9.42
CA SER A 188 22.55 5.56 10.67
C SER A 188 21.20 6.26 10.90
N ARG A 189 20.58 6.77 9.82
CA ARG A 189 19.34 7.56 9.91
C ARG A 189 18.08 6.72 10.14
N SER A 190 18.04 5.50 9.62
CA SER A 190 16.89 4.63 9.80
C SER A 190 16.79 4.15 11.24
N GLN A 191 15.68 4.44 11.91
CA GLN A 191 15.39 3.91 13.24
C GLN A 191 15.35 2.37 13.24
N TYR A 192 14.89 1.75 12.15
CA TYR A 192 14.81 0.30 12.04
C TYR A 192 16.19 -0.32 11.87
N LEU A 193 17.03 0.22 10.99
CA LEU A 193 18.34 -0.37 10.73
C LEU A 193 19.32 -0.08 11.88
N SER A 194 19.34 1.17 12.37
CA SER A 194 20.26 1.58 13.45
C SER A 194 20.00 0.86 14.77
N THR A 195 18.73 0.76 15.21
CA THR A 195 18.36 0.08 16.46
C THR A 195 18.76 -1.39 16.46
N TYR A 196 18.70 -2.04 15.29
CA TYR A 196 19.06 -3.44 15.12
C TYR A 196 20.49 -3.64 14.59
N GLN A 197 21.28 -2.57 14.54
CA GLN A 197 22.68 -2.57 14.10
C GLN A 197 22.90 -3.18 12.70
N ILE A 198 21.89 -3.08 11.83
CA ILE A 198 22.00 -3.47 10.42
C ILE A 198 22.76 -2.36 9.72
N THR A 199 24.06 -2.57 9.50
CA THR A 199 24.96 -1.58 8.89
C THR A 199 25.32 -1.89 7.45
N ALA A 200 25.06 -3.12 7.00
CA ALA A 200 25.20 -3.55 5.62
C ALA A 200 24.31 -4.77 5.35
N LEU A 201 23.92 -4.96 4.08
CA LEU A 201 23.29 -6.17 3.58
C LEU A 201 24.26 -6.85 2.63
N GLN A 202 24.45 -8.16 2.77
CA GLN A 202 25.34 -8.94 1.90
C GLN A 202 24.55 -9.48 0.71
N MET A 203 24.03 -8.56 -0.11
CA MET A 203 23.13 -8.92 -1.21
C MET A 203 23.86 -9.60 -2.37
N ASP A 204 23.38 -10.76 -2.78
CA ASP A 204 23.76 -11.34 -4.07
C ASP A 204 22.96 -10.73 -5.24
N LYS A 205 23.19 -11.21 -6.47
CA LYS A 205 22.46 -10.72 -7.65
C LYS A 205 20.95 -10.98 -7.58
N THR A 206 20.55 -12.10 -6.99
CA THR A 206 19.14 -12.48 -6.80
C THR A 206 18.47 -11.57 -5.79
N ASP A 207 19.13 -11.28 -4.68
CA ASP A 207 18.65 -10.36 -3.65
C ASP A 207 18.41 -8.97 -4.22
N LYS A 208 19.35 -8.46 -5.03
CA LYS A 208 19.23 -7.16 -5.71
C LYS A 208 18.02 -7.13 -6.64
N PHE A 209 17.82 -8.19 -7.42
CA PHE A 209 16.66 -8.30 -8.31
C PHE A 209 15.34 -8.31 -7.52
N LEU A 210 15.25 -9.13 -6.46
CA LEU A 210 14.05 -9.18 -5.61
C LEU A 210 13.76 -7.83 -4.97
N LEU A 211 14.78 -7.18 -4.41
CA LEU A 211 14.65 -5.87 -3.79
C LEU A 211 14.22 -4.81 -4.80
N GLN A 212 14.77 -4.84 -6.01
CA GLN A 212 14.36 -3.94 -7.10
C GLN A 212 12.87 -4.10 -7.43
N GLU A 213 12.37 -5.33 -7.57
CA GLU A 213 10.95 -5.58 -7.85
C GLU A 213 10.04 -5.12 -6.69
N ILE A 214 10.48 -5.28 -5.45
CA ILE A 214 9.73 -4.79 -4.28
C ILE A 214 9.73 -3.26 -4.21
N LEU A 215 10.84 -2.60 -4.53
CA LEU A 215 10.93 -1.13 -4.60
C LEU A 215 9.97 -0.59 -5.67
N LYS A 216 9.90 -1.23 -6.84
CA LYS A 216 9.00 -0.85 -7.95
C LYS A 216 7.51 -0.85 -7.57
N MET A 217 7.11 -1.59 -6.54
CA MET A 217 5.73 -1.58 -6.04
C MET A 217 5.26 -0.18 -5.63
N GLN A 218 6.17 0.69 -5.20
CA GLN A 218 5.87 2.08 -4.83
C GLN A 218 6.61 3.11 -5.69
N LEU A 219 7.82 2.78 -6.14
CA LEU A 219 8.72 3.69 -6.86
C LEU A 219 8.64 3.47 -8.38
N THR A 220 7.42 3.46 -8.92
CA THR A 220 7.16 3.45 -10.37
C THR A 220 6.19 4.55 -10.75
N THR A 221 6.25 5.03 -11.99
CA THR A 221 5.33 6.06 -12.50
C THR A 221 3.87 5.64 -12.33
N SER A 222 3.53 4.40 -12.67
CA SER A 222 2.18 3.87 -12.51
C SER A 222 1.72 3.83 -11.05
N ALA A 223 2.60 3.45 -10.11
CA ALA A 223 2.29 3.48 -8.69
C ALA A 223 2.01 4.92 -8.23
N ILE A 224 2.85 5.88 -8.63
CA ILE A 224 2.70 7.30 -8.27
C ILE A 224 1.43 7.91 -8.87
N GLU A 225 1.10 7.61 -10.12
CA GLU A 225 -0.15 8.06 -10.77
C GLU A 225 -1.39 7.53 -10.05
N SER A 226 -1.36 6.27 -9.61
CA SER A 226 -2.44 5.68 -8.80
C SER A 226 -2.60 6.34 -7.42
N MET A 227 -1.63 7.16 -7.05
CA MET A 227 -1.44 7.83 -5.77
C MET A 227 -1.48 9.37 -5.91
N LYS A 228 -1.87 9.91 -7.07
CA LYS A 228 -1.74 11.34 -7.45
C LYS A 228 -2.45 12.35 -6.53
N PHE A 229 -3.43 11.92 -5.73
CA PHE A 229 -4.14 12.76 -4.75
C PHE A 229 -3.68 12.54 -3.31
N LEU A 230 -2.51 11.95 -3.09
CA LEU A 230 -2.01 11.68 -1.74
C LEU A 230 -2.05 12.93 -0.85
N THR A 231 -2.93 12.90 0.14
CA THR A 231 -2.83 13.67 1.38
C THR A 231 -2.06 12.80 2.37
N ILE A 232 -0.73 12.94 2.40
CA ILE A 232 0.11 12.23 3.35
C ILE A 232 -0.15 12.78 4.75
N GLN A 233 -1.14 12.24 5.46
CA GLN A 233 -1.14 12.28 6.91
C GLN A 233 -0.25 11.13 7.38
N THR A 234 1.06 11.38 7.45
CA THR A 234 1.93 10.52 8.23
C THR A 234 1.44 10.58 9.67
N GLN A 235 1.05 9.44 10.25
CA GLN A 235 1.46 9.19 11.63
C GLN A 235 2.96 9.38 11.59
N GLU A 236 3.40 10.49 12.15
CA GLU A 236 4.81 10.80 12.25
C GLU A 236 5.50 9.58 12.87
N CYS A 237 6.41 8.96 12.14
CA CYS A 237 7.54 8.31 12.80
C CYS A 237 8.40 9.48 13.32
N THR A 238 7.91 10.18 14.35
CA THR A 238 8.55 11.36 14.91
C THR A 238 9.70 10.96 15.82
N HIS A 239 10.83 11.59 15.51
CA HIS A 239 12.00 11.94 16.34
C HIS A 239 12.71 10.84 17.13
#